data_AF-A0A6J5CRE2-F1
#
_entry.id   AF-A0A6J5CRE2-F1
#
_cell.length_a   1.000
_cell.length_b   1.000
_cell.length_c   1.000
_cell.angle_alpha   90.00
_cell.angle_beta   90.00
_cell.angle_gamma   90.00
#
_symmetry.space_group_name_H-M   'P 1'
#
loop_
_entity.id
_entity.type
_entity.pdbx_description
1 polymer ?
#
loop_
_entity_poly.entity_id
_entity_poly.type
_entity_poly.pdbx_seq_one_letter_code
_entity_poly.pdbx_strand_id
1 'polypeptide(L)'
;MAECERLRVDNAKLLRSGQMMSTIMHNNTVAMQAAWIEWQHGEGAEGAMEWIENTLEGPGLIPEDEEPHATEAQAYFDANKSDRMYDPALDVAIDAARKEQS
;
A
#
# COMPACT_ATOMS: atom_id res chain seq x y z
N MET A 1 -7.64 35.40 4.02
CA MET A 1 -8.82 34.57 4.37
C MET A 1 -8.99 33.39 3.40
N ALA A 2 -8.97 33.60 2.07
CA ALA A 2 -9.06 32.52 1.07
C ALA A 2 -7.90 31.50 1.12
N GLU A 3 -6.68 31.94 1.41
CA GLU A 3 -5.51 31.07 1.51
C GLU A 3 -5.55 30.13 2.73
N CYS A 4 -5.98 30.63 3.89
CA CYS A 4 -6.19 29.80 5.08
C CYS A 4 -7.22 28.69 4.81
N GLU A 5 -8.26 29.01 4.05
CA GLU A 5 -9.30 28.04 3.70
C GLU A 5 -8.80 26.97 2.73
N ARG A 6 -8.04 27.38 1.71
CA ARG A 6 -7.35 26.44 0.81
C ARG A 6 -6.46 25.47 1.60
N LEU A 7 -5.62 25.99 2.51
CA LEU A 7 -4.73 25.17 3.33
C LEU A 7 -5.49 24.19 4.24
N ARG A 8 -6.65 24.59 4.78
CA ARG A 8 -7.50 23.68 5.57
C ARG A 8 -8.06 22.55 4.72
N VAL A 9 -8.55 22.86 3.52
CA VAL A 9 -9.07 21.85 2.58
C VAL A 9 -7.97 20.88 2.16
N ASP A 10 -6.77 21.38 1.85
CA ASP A 10 -5.65 20.52 1.46
C ASP A 10 -5.17 19.66 2.64
N ASN A 11 -5.14 20.20 3.86
CA ASN A 11 -4.85 19.41 5.06
C ASN A 11 -5.89 18.29 5.29
N ALA A 12 -7.17 18.60 5.13
CA ALA A 12 -8.24 17.60 5.25
C ALA A 12 -8.10 16.47 4.20
N LYS A 13 -7.71 16.80 2.97
CA LYS A 13 -7.42 15.79 1.94
C LYS A 13 -6.23 14.92 2.32
N LEU A 14 -5.14 15.50 2.83
CA LEU A 14 -3.97 14.74 3.29
C LEU A 14 -4.33 13.77 4.42
N LEU A 15 -5.10 14.24 5.41
CA LEU A 15 -5.59 13.38 6.50
C LEU A 15 -6.47 12.25 5.96
N ARG A 16 -7.34 12.54 4.98
CA ARG A 16 -8.19 11.52 4.35
C ARG A 16 -7.37 10.49 3.58
N SER A 17 -6.36 10.90 2.82
CA SER A 17 -5.44 10.00 2.13
C SER A 17 -4.65 9.12 3.11
N GLY A 18 -4.17 9.69 4.22
CA GLY A 18 -3.50 8.93 5.28
C GLY A 18 -4.42 7.89 5.93
N GLN A 19 -5.67 8.29 6.22
CA GLN A 19 -6.68 7.36 6.75
C GLN A 19 -6.96 6.22 5.76
N MET A 20 -7.14 6.54 4.48
CA MET A 20 -7.39 5.54 3.43
C MET A 20 -6.24 4.54 3.33
N MET A 21 -5.00 5.02 3.29
CA MET A 21 -3.81 4.15 3.27
C MET A 21 -3.75 3.25 4.52
N SER A 22 -3.99 3.82 5.70
CA SER A 22 -4.02 3.03 6.94
C SER A 22 -5.10 1.95 6.92
N THR A 23 -6.28 2.22 6.37
CA THR A 23 -7.35 1.23 6.23
C THR A 23 -6.96 0.12 5.26
N ILE A 24 -6.38 0.46 4.11
CA ILE A 24 -5.94 -0.53 3.11
C ILE A 24 -4.87 -1.45 3.72
N MET A 25 -3.85 -0.89 4.39
CA MET A 25 -2.79 -1.66 5.03
C MET A 25 -3.33 -2.55 6.16
N HIS A 26 -4.28 -2.04 6.94
CA HIS A 26 -4.93 -2.82 8.00
C HIS A 26 -5.69 -4.01 7.41
N ASN A 27 -6.52 -3.79 6.38
CA ASN A 27 -7.30 -4.86 5.76
C ASN A 27 -6.40 -5.92 5.11
N ASN A 28 -5.31 -5.52 4.45
CA ASN A 28 -4.31 -6.45 3.92
C ASN A 28 -3.69 -7.30 5.04
N THR A 29 -3.34 -6.69 6.17
CA THR A 29 -2.80 -7.43 7.33
C THR A 29 -3.83 -8.42 7.87
N VAL A 30 -5.09 -8.03 7.97
CA VAL A 30 -6.19 -8.90 8.44
C VAL A 30 -6.42 -10.07 7.48
N ALA A 31 -6.32 -9.86 6.16
CA ALA A 31 -6.41 -10.94 5.18
C ALA A 31 -5.27 -11.96 5.32
N MET A 32 -4.03 -11.51 5.55
CA MET A 32 -2.90 -12.40 5.84
C MET A 32 -3.11 -13.19 7.14
N GLN A 33 -3.69 -12.57 8.16
CA GLN A 33 -4.06 -13.25 9.40
C GLN A 33 -5.16 -14.31 9.17
N ALA A 34 -6.15 -14.00 8.33
CA ALA A 34 -7.19 -14.95 7.94
C ALA A 34 -6.61 -16.15 7.18
N ALA A 35 -5.74 -15.90 6.19
CA ALA A 35 -5.01 -16.95 5.48
C ALA A 35 -4.22 -17.86 6.43
N TRP A 36 -3.53 -17.29 7.43
CA TRP A 36 -2.83 -18.07 8.45
C TRP A 36 -3.77 -18.95 9.28
N ILE A 37 -4.91 -18.42 9.70
CA ILE A 37 -5.93 -19.17 10.46
C ILE A 37 -6.50 -20.31 9.62
N GLU A 38 -6.84 -20.04 8.36
CA GLU A 38 -7.35 -21.03 7.40
C GLU A 38 -6.33 -22.17 7.18
N TRP A 39 -5.06 -21.82 7.03
CA TRP A 39 -3.99 -22.81 6.91
C TRP A 39 -3.87 -23.71 8.16
N GLN A 40 -4.02 -23.15 9.35
CA GLN A 40 -3.86 -23.89 10.61
C GLN A 40 -5.09 -24.71 11.00
N HIS A 41 -6.30 -24.29 10.60
CA HIS A 41 -7.55 -24.78 11.18
C HIS A 41 -8.64 -25.13 10.17
N GLY A 42 -8.45 -24.81 8.89
CA GLY A 42 -9.44 -25.01 7.82
C GLY A 42 -8.93 -25.93 6.72
N GLU A 43 -9.11 -25.53 5.46
CA GLU A 43 -8.80 -26.35 4.27
C GLU A 43 -7.30 -26.40 3.92
N GLY A 44 -6.44 -25.88 4.79
CA GLY A 44 -5.00 -25.90 4.60
C GLY A 44 -4.55 -24.83 3.61
N ALA A 45 -3.49 -25.14 2.85
CA ALA A 45 -2.81 -24.13 2.03
C ALA A 45 -3.66 -23.63 0.85
N GLU A 46 -4.55 -24.47 0.32
CA GLU A 46 -5.42 -24.11 -0.82
C GLU A 46 -6.46 -23.06 -0.40
N GLY A 47 -7.23 -23.32 0.67
CA GLY A 47 -8.16 -22.33 1.22
C GLY A 47 -7.46 -21.07 1.73
N ALA A 48 -6.24 -21.19 2.27
CA ALA A 48 -5.45 -20.03 2.66
C ALA A 48 -5.08 -19.12 1.47
N MET A 49 -4.87 -19.69 0.28
CA MET A 49 -4.56 -18.91 -0.92
C MET A 49 -5.76 -18.10 -1.45
N GLU A 50 -7.00 -18.58 -1.25
CA GLU A 50 -8.20 -17.80 -1.62
C GLU A 50 -8.25 -16.46 -0.85
N TRP A 51 -7.86 -16.45 0.42
CA TRP A 51 -7.77 -15.21 1.21
C TRP A 51 -6.74 -14.22 0.65
N ILE A 52 -5.64 -14.72 0.08
CA ILE A 52 -4.61 -13.90 -0.54
C ILE A 52 -5.07 -13.41 -1.91
N GLU A 53 -5.67 -14.28 -2.72
CA GLU A 53 -6.20 -13.95 -4.06
C GLU A 53 -7.28 -12.87 -3.98
N ASN A 54 -8.19 -12.95 -3.00
CA ASN A 54 -9.23 -11.93 -2.79
C ASN A 54 -8.66 -10.53 -2.54
N THR A 55 -7.44 -10.42 -1.98
CA THR A 55 -6.79 -9.10 -1.83
C THR A 55 -6.13 -8.59 -3.11
N LEU A 56 -5.92 -9.48 -4.08
CA LEU A 56 -5.35 -9.20 -5.39
C LEU A 56 -6.44 -9.08 -6.48
N GLU A 57 -7.73 -9.08 -6.11
CA GLU A 57 -8.82 -8.94 -7.08
C GLU A 57 -8.88 -7.50 -7.64
N GLY A 58 -8.21 -7.29 -8.78
CA GLY A 58 -8.18 -6.04 -9.53
C GLY A 58 -7.24 -6.12 -10.75
N PRO A 59 -7.43 -5.31 -11.80
CA PRO A 59 -6.59 -5.38 -13.00
C PRO A 59 -5.10 -5.15 -12.67
N GLY A 60 -4.24 -6.07 -13.13
CA GLY A 60 -2.78 -5.98 -12.97
C GLY A 60 -2.24 -6.31 -11.57
N LEU A 61 -3.06 -6.87 -10.67
CA LEU A 61 -2.62 -7.28 -9.33
C LEU A 61 -2.22 -8.76 -9.25
N ILE A 62 -2.85 -9.61 -10.05
CA ILE A 62 -2.39 -10.97 -10.34
C ILE A 62 -1.54 -10.89 -11.61
N PRO A 63 -0.28 -11.39 -11.59
CA PRO A 63 0.58 -11.37 -12.78
C PRO A 63 -0.06 -12.13 -13.94
N GLU A 64 0.07 -11.61 -15.16
CA GLU A 64 -0.35 -12.33 -16.37
C GLU A 64 0.64 -13.47 -16.67
N ASP A 65 0.18 -14.56 -17.29
CA ASP A 65 1.02 -15.74 -17.57
C ASP A 65 2.24 -15.40 -18.43
N GLU A 66 2.12 -14.40 -19.31
CA GLU A 66 3.19 -13.91 -20.19
C GLU A 66 4.09 -12.83 -19.56
N GLU A 67 3.80 -12.38 -18.34
CA GLU A 67 4.57 -11.34 -17.66
C GLU A 67 6.00 -11.82 -17.33
N PRO A 68 7.04 -10.98 -17.48
CA PRO A 68 8.38 -11.34 -17.06
C PRO A 68 8.41 -11.82 -15.60
N HIS A 69 8.99 -13.00 -15.38
CA HIS A 69 9.08 -13.65 -14.06
C HIS A 69 7.75 -14.15 -13.45
N ALA A 70 6.65 -14.26 -14.21
CA ALA A 70 5.36 -14.77 -13.71
C ALA A 70 5.45 -16.15 -13.03
N THR A 71 6.40 -17.01 -13.44
CA THR A 71 6.63 -18.34 -12.86
C THR A 71 7.76 -18.38 -11.82
N GLU A 72 8.40 -17.25 -11.52
CA GLU A 72 9.61 -17.15 -10.69
C GLU A 72 9.39 -16.15 -9.54
N ALA A 73 8.68 -16.58 -8.49
CA ALA A 73 8.20 -15.69 -7.41
C ALA A 73 9.27 -14.75 -6.81
N GLN A 74 10.48 -15.24 -6.56
CA GLN A 74 11.57 -14.40 -6.03
C GLN A 74 12.04 -13.34 -7.04
N ALA A 75 12.20 -13.73 -8.31
CA ALA A 75 12.62 -12.81 -9.36
C ALA A 75 11.55 -11.74 -9.62
N TYR A 76 10.27 -12.13 -9.59
CA TYR A 76 9.14 -11.21 -9.68
C TYR A 76 9.14 -10.19 -8.54
N PHE A 77 9.34 -10.65 -7.30
CA PHE A 77 9.42 -9.77 -6.13
C PHE A 77 10.58 -8.78 -6.24
N ASP A 78 11.78 -9.26 -6.60
CA ASP A 78 12.97 -8.42 -6.70
C ASP A 78 12.85 -7.36 -7.81
N ALA A 79 12.17 -7.69 -8.91
CA ALA A 79 11.92 -6.76 -10.01
C ALA A 79 10.89 -5.66 -9.65
N ASN A 80 9.90 -5.96 -8.81
CA ASN A 80 8.72 -5.11 -8.59
C ASN A 80 8.70 -4.37 -7.25
N LYS A 81 9.46 -4.82 -6.24
CA LYS A 81 9.48 -4.14 -4.93
C LYS A 81 10.03 -2.71 -5.06
N SER A 82 9.43 -1.78 -4.32
CA SER A 82 9.98 -0.43 -4.19
C SER A 82 10.91 -0.36 -2.97
N ASP A 83 12.18 -0.02 -3.20
CA ASP A 83 13.12 0.31 -2.12
C ASP A 83 13.05 1.78 -1.69
N ARG A 84 12.18 2.57 -2.35
CA ARG A 84 12.07 4.01 -2.10
C ARG A 84 11.18 4.28 -0.89
N MET A 85 11.73 4.01 0.29
CA MET A 85 11.09 4.31 1.58
C MET A 85 11.18 5.80 1.95
N TYR A 86 12.06 6.56 1.28
CA TYR A 86 12.43 7.94 1.62
C TYR A 86 12.58 8.81 0.36
N ASP A 87 12.09 10.06 0.43
CA ASP A 87 12.34 11.08 -0.57
C ASP A 87 12.89 12.36 0.09
N PRO A 88 14.22 12.62 0.00
CA PRO A 88 14.83 13.79 0.62
C PRO A 88 14.32 15.13 0.05
N ALA A 89 13.77 15.15 -1.17
CA ALA A 89 13.23 16.38 -1.74
C ALA A 89 11.99 16.86 -0.97
N LEU A 90 11.22 15.93 -0.39
CA LEU A 90 10.05 16.28 0.44
C LEU A 90 10.48 16.93 1.76
N ASP A 91 11.53 16.43 2.41
CA ASP A 91 12.04 17.02 3.65
C ASP A 91 12.53 18.46 3.42
N VAL A 92 13.29 18.67 2.35
CA VAL A 92 13.76 20.02 1.97
C VAL A 92 12.59 20.98 1.73
N ALA A 93 11.54 20.51 1.05
CA ALA A 93 10.34 21.30 0.81
C ALA A 93 9.58 21.62 2.11
N ILE A 94 9.48 20.66 3.03
CA ILE A 94 8.85 20.84 4.35
C ILE A 94 9.64 21.87 5.17
N ASP A 95 10.97 21.77 5.20
CA ASP A 95 11.82 22.69 5.96
C ASP A 95 11.81 24.11 5.39
N ALA A 96 11.76 24.25 4.06
CA ALA A 96 11.58 25.54 3.41
C ALA A 96 10.24 26.17 3.80
N ALA A 97 9.14 25.40 3.73
CA ALA A 97 7.81 25.86 4.12
C ALA A 97 7.71 26.27 5.60
N ARG A 98 8.46 25.60 6.50
CA ARG A 98 8.53 25.97 7.93
C ARG A 98 9.25 27.30 8.15
N LYS A 99 10.30 27.59 7.38
CA LYS A 99 11.05 28.85 7.49
C LYS A 99 10.28 30.05 6.96
N GLU A 100 9.46 29.87 5.93
CA GLU A 100 8.60 30.94 5.38
C GLU A 100 7.44 31.33 6.32
N GLN A 101 7.07 30.44 7.26
CA GLN A 101 6.00 30.68 8.25
C GLN A 101 6.50 31.26 9.58
N SER A 102 7.82 31.40 9.77
CA SER A 102 8.46 31.91 10.99
C SER A 102 9.00 33.32 10.83
#